data_AF-A0A3E1ETX9-F1
#
_entry.id   AF-A0A3E1ETX9-F1
#
_cell.length_a   1.000
_cell.length_b   1.000
_cell.length_c   1.000
_cell.angle_alpha   90.00
_cell.angle_beta   90.00
_cell.angle_gamma   90.00
#
_symmetry.space_group_name_H-M   'P 1'
#
loop_
_entity.id
_entity.type
_entity.pdbx_description
1 polymer ?
#
loop_
_entity_poly.entity_id
_entity_poly.type
_entity_poly.pdbx_seq_one_letter_code
_entity_poly.pdbx_strand_id
1 'polypeptide(L)'
;MKLIHYAPPLIALMIAAAWLASLRASNRELEQSNLSLQRKIADASSSSSVSNDRTRAGTKGAKLKREKKPSDEEIKPSDDWVNTSRDWSELVMFNNNEGARFNLTAACRRLEKLASEMSGDELVKAYTEMAALPVEAEFRNYLESVMLDQLKGKNPEFAFSQYLAKCQNESIDPVRMGDFSKWLARDPAAATAWYERQVAGEVFDKTLDGKSPTMIPFESAFIMSLLASDPAAAEQRLKNLPPDLRASVGTYVWDVPKEKSKDFIEMLRRSMPMEEYMAILKDNSLTEYNFRFDSKNDPKDIRKNMDRLGFSPEERSTLMAQHFAEVAKYGAMRDRGNEPSRERFDDLRARMQAIDPSSADRATGLALQTYLENSKTTSAQDFVEKMATDYHESGAGDELLIPLIEGSANGTISYPKARARVLATKVSDDRLREEMLRKLN
;
A
#
# COMPACT_ATOMS: atom_id res chain seq x y z
N MET A 1 27.52 26.76 41.83
CA MET A 1 26.80 26.18 40.68
C MET A 1 27.68 25.11 40.06
N LYS A 2 27.19 23.88 39.88
CA LYS A 2 28.01 22.74 39.43
C LYS A 2 28.11 22.75 37.90
N LEU A 3 29.33 22.62 37.36
CA LEU A 3 29.64 22.60 35.92
C LEU A 3 28.88 21.51 35.11
N ILE A 4 28.24 20.56 35.79
CA ILE A 4 27.58 19.40 35.18
C ILE A 4 26.34 19.78 34.35
N HIS A 5 25.70 20.93 34.62
CA HIS A 5 24.50 21.34 33.87
C HIS A 5 24.76 21.99 32.50
N TYR A 6 26.02 22.29 32.16
CA TYR A 6 26.37 22.91 30.87
C TYR A 6 26.92 21.92 29.84
N ALA A 7 27.21 20.68 30.23
CA ALA A 7 27.77 19.68 29.31
C ALA A 7 26.78 19.26 28.20
N PRO A 8 25.48 19.00 28.47
CA PRO A 8 24.54 18.61 27.42
C PRO A 8 24.35 19.64 26.28
N PRO A 9 24.13 20.95 26.54
CA PRO A 9 23.95 21.92 25.47
C PRO A 9 25.24 22.16 24.67
N LEU A 10 26.43 22.01 25.27
CA LEU A 10 27.71 22.10 24.58
C LEU A 10 27.92 20.93 23.59
N ILE A 11 27.55 19.72 23.99
CA ILE A 11 27.62 18.54 23.11
C ILE A 11 26.64 18.69 21.94
N ALA A 12 25.41 19.14 22.20
CA ALA A 12 24.42 19.40 21.15
C ALA A 12 24.91 20.45 20.14
N LEU A 13 25.53 21.54 20.61
CA LEU A 13 26.13 22.56 19.75
C LEU A 13 27.28 22.01 18.89
N MET A 14 28.13 21.14 19.44
CA MET A 14 29.22 20.53 18.66
C MET A 14 28.69 19.57 17.59
N ILE A 15 27.65 18.78 17.89
CA ILE A 15 27.01 17.89 16.91
C ILE A 15 26.36 18.71 15.78
N ALA A 16 25.62 19.77 16.13
CA ALA A 16 24.99 20.65 15.14
C ALA A 16 26.03 21.34 14.25
N ALA A 17 27.15 21.81 14.83
CA ALA A 17 28.24 22.43 14.08
C ALA A 17 28.92 21.43 13.12
N ALA A 18 29.17 20.19 13.57
CA ALA A 18 29.72 19.12 12.73
C ALA A 18 28.78 18.76 11.57
N TRP A 19 27.47 18.67 11.83
CA TRP A 19 26.46 18.40 10.81
C TRP A 19 26.35 19.54 9.78
N LEU A 20 26.35 20.80 10.22
CA LEU A 20 26.37 21.97 9.32
C LEU A 20 27.64 22.05 8.46
N ALA A 21 28.80 21.64 9.01
CA ALA A 21 30.04 21.57 8.25
C ALA A 21 29.97 20.49 7.16
N SER A 22 29.40 19.32 7.49
CA SER A 22 29.17 18.22 6.53
C SER A 22 28.22 18.63 5.40
N LEU A 23 27.10 19.28 5.73
CA LEU A 23 26.16 19.84 4.75
C LEU A 23 26.81 20.85 3.80
N ARG A 24 27.67 21.74 4.33
CA ARG A 24 28.40 22.70 3.50
C ARG A 24 29.42 22.05 2.59
N ALA A 25 30.07 20.97 3.02
CA ALA A 25 30.97 20.20 2.19
C ALA A 25 30.22 19.52 1.04
N SER A 26 29.10 18.87 1.32
CA SER A 26 28.24 18.23 0.32
C SER A 26 27.69 19.23 -0.71
N ASN A 27 27.24 20.41 -0.26
CA ASN A 27 26.78 21.45 -1.19
C ASN A 27 27.89 21.96 -2.12
N ARG A 28 29.13 22.10 -1.64
CA ARG A 28 30.26 22.50 -2.49
C ARG A 28 30.60 21.45 -3.53
N GLU A 29 30.49 20.18 -3.19
CA GLU A 29 30.70 19.07 -4.13
C GLU A 29 29.62 19.04 -5.21
N LEU A 30 28.36 19.28 -4.83
CA LEU A 30 27.24 19.43 -5.77
C LEU A 30 27.44 20.63 -6.71
N GLU A 31 27.88 21.79 -6.19
CA GLU A 31 28.19 22.97 -7.01
C GLU A 31 29.32 22.68 -8.01
N GLN A 32 30.39 21.99 -7.59
CA GLN A 32 31.48 21.59 -8.48
C GLN A 32 31.02 20.60 -9.56
N SER A 33 30.19 19.63 -9.19
CA SER A 33 29.61 18.67 -10.13
C SER A 33 28.73 19.38 -11.17
N ASN A 34 27.88 20.31 -10.73
CA ASN A 34 27.01 21.08 -11.61
C ASN A 34 27.81 21.97 -12.58
N LEU A 35 28.87 22.63 -12.10
CA LEU A 35 29.79 23.37 -12.97
C LEU A 35 30.48 22.46 -14.00
N SER A 36 30.83 21.24 -13.63
CA SER A 36 31.43 20.27 -14.56
C SER A 36 30.44 19.84 -15.65
N LEU A 37 29.15 19.66 -15.30
CA LEU A 37 28.09 19.33 -16.24
C LEU A 37 27.80 20.50 -17.19
N GLN A 38 27.75 21.72 -16.68
CA GLN A 38 27.59 22.91 -17.51
C GLN A 38 28.72 23.07 -18.53
N ARG A 39 29.97 22.78 -18.13
CA ARG A 39 31.11 22.75 -19.08
C ARG A 39 30.94 21.69 -20.15
N LYS A 40 30.57 20.45 -19.78
CA LYS A 40 30.33 19.37 -20.75
C LYS A 40 29.21 19.72 -21.74
N ILE A 41 28.14 20.38 -21.28
CA ILE A 41 27.05 20.85 -22.14
C ILE A 41 27.55 21.95 -23.08
N ALA A 42 28.33 22.91 -22.59
CA ALA A 42 28.93 23.95 -23.42
C ALA A 42 29.85 23.35 -24.51
N ASP A 43 30.71 22.39 -24.14
CA ASP A 43 31.61 21.71 -25.08
C ASP A 43 30.83 20.90 -26.14
N ALA A 44 29.76 20.20 -25.74
CA ALA A 44 28.87 19.47 -26.66
C ALA A 44 28.08 20.41 -27.60
N SER A 45 27.66 21.58 -27.09
CA SER A 45 26.97 22.59 -27.90
C SER A 45 27.90 23.30 -28.89
N SER A 46 29.19 23.44 -28.55
CA SER A 46 30.19 24.02 -29.46
C SER A 46 30.60 23.04 -30.59
N SER A 47 30.67 21.74 -30.29
CA SER A 47 31.06 20.69 -31.23
C SER A 47 29.97 20.28 -32.23
N SER A 48 28.70 20.61 -31.96
CA SER A 48 27.57 20.33 -32.86
C SER A 48 27.35 21.39 -33.96
N SER A 49 28.16 22.46 -34.00
CA SER A 49 28.05 23.53 -34.99
C SER A 49 28.86 23.31 -36.29
N VAL A 50 29.65 22.24 -36.39
CA VAL A 50 30.51 21.96 -37.56
C VAL A 50 30.17 20.61 -38.19
N SER A 51 28.95 20.42 -38.68
CA SER A 51 28.62 19.29 -39.56
C SER A 51 27.20 19.44 -40.13
N ASN A 52 26.99 20.41 -41.01
CA ASN A 52 25.86 20.34 -41.94
C ASN A 52 26.31 20.92 -43.29
N ASP A 53 27.02 20.11 -44.06
CA ASP A 53 27.06 20.32 -45.51
C ASP A 53 27.23 18.98 -46.27
N ARG A 54 26.38 18.83 -47.30
CA ARG A 54 26.48 17.96 -48.50
C ARG A 54 26.07 16.48 -48.52
N THR A 55 24.85 16.29 -49.07
CA THR A 55 24.50 15.58 -50.34
C THR A 55 24.92 14.11 -50.59
N ARG A 56 23.90 13.25 -50.57
CA ARG A 56 23.46 12.25 -51.58
C ARG A 56 24.36 12.03 -52.82
N ALA A 57 24.93 10.82 -52.96
CA ALA A 57 24.88 9.95 -54.16
C ALA A 57 25.76 8.70 -53.94
N GLY A 58 25.25 7.52 -54.28
CA GLY A 58 25.99 6.26 -54.13
C GLY A 58 26.94 5.97 -55.29
N THR A 59 28.02 5.25 -55.01
CA THR A 59 28.58 4.22 -55.91
C THR A 59 29.59 3.35 -55.17
N LYS A 60 29.64 2.08 -55.56
CA LYS A 60 30.51 1.02 -55.06
C LYS A 60 31.99 1.30 -55.37
N GLY A 61 32.89 0.84 -54.50
CA GLY A 61 34.21 0.38 -54.92
C GLY A 61 35.38 0.77 -54.01
N ALA A 62 36.26 -0.21 -53.83
CA ALA A 62 37.65 -0.13 -53.37
C ALA A 62 37.93 -0.08 -51.84
N LYS A 63 38.38 -1.24 -51.35
CA LYS A 63 39.23 -1.41 -50.17
C LYS A 63 40.39 -0.42 -50.21
N LEU A 64 40.45 0.49 -49.24
CA LEU A 64 41.71 1.06 -48.76
C LEU A 64 41.87 0.67 -47.28
N LYS A 65 43.00 -0.01 -47.00
CA LYS A 65 43.49 -0.26 -45.65
C LYS A 65 43.65 1.10 -44.94
N ARG A 66 42.75 1.40 -44.01
CA ARG A 66 42.94 2.44 -43.01
C ARG A 66 43.49 1.75 -41.77
N GLU A 67 44.70 2.17 -41.37
CA GLU A 67 45.33 1.76 -40.12
C GLU A 67 44.33 1.89 -38.97
N LYS A 68 44.15 0.79 -38.23
CA LYS A 68 43.47 0.79 -36.94
C LYS A 68 44.25 1.74 -36.03
N LYS A 69 43.68 2.92 -35.75
CA LYS A 69 43.86 3.55 -34.44
C LYS A 69 43.53 2.47 -33.38
N PRO A 70 44.28 2.34 -32.28
CA PRO A 70 43.86 1.48 -31.20
C PRO A 70 42.52 2.04 -30.74
N SER A 71 41.44 1.32 -31.05
CA SER A 71 40.21 1.46 -30.31
C SER A 71 40.59 1.17 -28.88
N ASP A 72 40.34 2.11 -27.97
CA ASP A 72 40.15 1.80 -26.56
C ASP A 72 39.07 0.71 -26.54
N GLU A 73 39.51 -0.55 -26.59
CA GLU A 73 38.66 -1.69 -26.27
C GLU A 73 38.38 -1.50 -24.79
N GLU A 74 37.27 -0.83 -24.52
CA GLU A 74 36.61 -0.81 -23.23
C GLU A 74 36.46 -2.27 -22.83
N ILE A 75 37.38 -2.75 -22.00
CA ILE A 75 37.43 -4.14 -21.55
C ILE A 75 36.17 -4.34 -20.72
N LYS A 76 35.10 -4.78 -21.39
CA LYS A 76 33.90 -5.22 -20.69
C LYS A 76 34.32 -6.40 -19.82
N PRO A 77 34.10 -6.34 -18.50
CA PRO A 77 34.36 -7.46 -17.61
C PRO A 77 33.71 -8.72 -18.16
N SER A 78 34.41 -9.84 -18.08
CA SER A 78 33.87 -11.11 -18.56
C SER A 78 32.66 -11.52 -17.71
N ASP A 79 31.69 -12.19 -18.34
CA ASP A 79 30.53 -12.77 -17.63
C ASP A 79 30.97 -13.69 -16.49
N ASP A 80 32.13 -14.33 -16.60
CA ASP A 80 32.74 -15.15 -15.56
C ASP A 80 33.12 -14.34 -14.31
N TRP A 81 33.66 -13.12 -14.47
CA TRP A 81 33.97 -12.24 -13.35
C TRP A 81 32.68 -11.81 -12.64
N VAL A 82 31.66 -11.38 -13.38
CA VAL A 82 30.37 -10.96 -12.80
C VAL A 82 29.76 -12.05 -11.94
N ASN A 83 29.82 -13.30 -12.40
CA ASN A 83 29.21 -14.43 -11.69
C ASN A 83 30.02 -14.91 -10.48
N THR A 84 31.34 -14.71 -10.47
CA THR A 84 32.24 -15.20 -9.42
C THR A 84 32.68 -14.13 -8.44
N SER A 85 32.53 -12.85 -8.79
CA SER A 85 32.97 -11.73 -7.95
C SER A 85 32.33 -11.77 -6.57
N ARG A 86 33.15 -11.38 -5.59
CA ARG A 86 32.83 -11.23 -4.17
C ARG A 86 32.95 -9.76 -3.73
N ASP A 87 33.49 -8.90 -4.59
CA ASP A 87 33.66 -7.48 -4.29
C ASP A 87 32.33 -6.77 -4.54
N TRP A 88 31.66 -6.42 -3.44
CA TRP A 88 30.38 -5.72 -3.47
C TRP A 88 30.49 -4.37 -4.17
N SER A 89 31.48 -3.57 -3.81
CA SER A 89 31.64 -2.20 -4.31
C SER A 89 31.96 -2.19 -5.80
N GLU A 90 32.80 -3.12 -6.26
CA GLU A 90 33.12 -3.26 -7.68
C GLU A 90 31.89 -3.67 -8.50
N LEU A 91 31.10 -4.64 -8.01
CA LEU A 91 29.85 -5.05 -8.65
C LEU A 91 28.80 -3.93 -8.68
N VAL A 92 28.70 -3.14 -7.60
CA VAL A 92 27.82 -1.97 -7.55
C VAL A 92 28.23 -0.94 -8.59
N MET A 93 29.50 -0.54 -8.62
CA MET A 93 29.99 0.45 -9.59
C MET A 93 29.87 -0.05 -11.03
N PHE A 94 30.10 -1.34 -11.27
CA PHE A 94 29.90 -1.95 -12.57
C PHE A 94 28.43 -1.87 -13.02
N ASN A 95 27.50 -2.26 -12.14
CA ASN A 95 26.08 -2.27 -12.48
C ASN A 95 25.46 -0.87 -12.59
N ASN A 96 26.04 0.13 -11.91
CA ASN A 96 25.58 1.51 -11.96
C ASN A 96 25.66 2.11 -13.37
N ASN A 97 26.58 1.64 -14.22
CA ASN A 97 26.75 2.15 -15.59
C ASN A 97 25.66 1.66 -16.57
N GLU A 98 24.78 0.74 -16.15
CA GLU A 98 23.71 0.16 -16.97
C GLU A 98 22.43 1.03 -17.01
N GLY A 99 22.41 2.13 -16.23
CA GLY A 99 21.30 3.08 -16.16
C GLY A 99 19.97 2.39 -15.82
N ALA A 100 18.89 2.77 -16.49
CA ALA A 100 17.53 2.32 -16.19
C ALA A 100 17.28 0.79 -16.32
N ARG A 101 18.25 -0.01 -16.77
CA ARG A 101 18.14 -1.48 -16.90
C ARG A 101 18.95 -2.25 -15.87
N PHE A 102 19.50 -1.57 -14.86
CA PHE A 102 20.37 -2.15 -13.84
C PHE A 102 19.79 -3.43 -13.21
N ASN A 103 18.46 -3.54 -13.06
CA ASN A 103 17.79 -4.66 -12.40
C ASN A 103 17.68 -5.94 -13.24
N LEU A 104 18.00 -5.88 -14.54
CA LEU A 104 17.91 -7.01 -15.46
C LEU A 104 19.26 -7.72 -15.69
N THR A 105 20.33 -7.21 -15.09
CA THR A 105 21.70 -7.64 -15.37
C THR A 105 22.10 -8.86 -14.52
N ALA A 106 23.12 -9.59 -14.98
CA ALA A 106 23.73 -10.65 -14.18
C ALA A 106 24.41 -10.09 -12.91
N ALA A 107 24.97 -8.88 -12.98
CA ALA A 107 25.61 -8.21 -11.86
C ALA A 107 24.62 -7.91 -10.74
N CYS A 108 23.41 -7.46 -11.09
CA CYS A 108 22.35 -7.21 -10.12
C CYS A 108 21.90 -8.48 -9.40
N ARG A 109 21.67 -9.57 -10.15
CA ARG A 109 21.36 -10.88 -9.56
C ARG A 109 22.49 -11.39 -8.66
N ARG A 110 23.74 -11.11 -9.03
CA ARG A 110 24.89 -11.45 -8.19
C ARG A 110 24.90 -10.62 -6.90
N LEU A 111 24.61 -9.33 -6.96
CA LEU A 111 24.47 -8.47 -5.78
C LEU A 111 23.37 -8.97 -4.85
N GLU A 112 22.17 -9.28 -5.35
CA GLU A 112 21.10 -9.89 -4.54
C GLU A 112 21.57 -11.18 -3.86
N LYS A 113 22.25 -12.06 -4.61
CA LYS A 113 22.81 -13.30 -4.07
C LYS A 113 23.88 -13.02 -3.00
N LEU A 114 24.81 -12.10 -3.23
CA LEU A 114 25.83 -11.72 -2.24
C LEU A 114 25.20 -11.18 -0.96
N ALA A 115 24.20 -10.32 -1.06
CA ALA A 115 23.49 -9.80 0.11
C ALA A 115 22.84 -10.95 0.93
N SER A 116 22.28 -11.96 0.25
CA SER A 116 21.75 -13.14 0.92
C SER A 116 22.82 -14.04 1.56
N GLU A 117 24.07 -14.00 1.10
CA GLU A 117 25.19 -14.77 1.63
C GLU A 117 25.90 -14.08 2.81
N MET A 118 25.92 -12.73 2.83
CA MET A 118 26.58 -11.93 3.87
C MET A 118 25.94 -12.10 5.26
N SER A 119 26.74 -12.04 6.31
CA SER A 119 26.26 -11.91 7.70
C SER A 119 25.57 -10.57 7.95
N GLY A 120 24.91 -10.44 9.12
CA GLY A 120 24.26 -9.19 9.52
C GLY A 120 25.25 -8.01 9.57
N ASP A 121 26.43 -8.22 10.16
CA ASP A 121 27.45 -7.18 10.30
C ASP A 121 28.08 -6.79 8.96
N GLU A 122 28.32 -7.77 8.08
CA GLU A 122 28.80 -7.53 6.71
C GLU A 122 27.79 -6.70 5.91
N LEU A 123 26.49 -7.01 6.03
CA LEU A 123 25.43 -6.23 5.39
C LEU A 123 25.33 -4.81 5.93
N VAL A 124 25.42 -4.61 7.25
CA VAL A 124 25.41 -3.26 7.86
C VAL A 124 26.59 -2.43 7.34
N LYS A 125 27.78 -3.05 7.27
CA LYS A 125 28.97 -2.42 6.72
C LYS A 125 28.77 -2.05 5.25
N ALA A 126 28.33 -2.99 4.43
CA ALA A 126 28.08 -2.76 3.00
C ALA A 126 27.02 -1.67 2.76
N TYR A 127 25.96 -1.64 3.57
CA TYR A 127 24.92 -0.61 3.52
C TYR A 127 25.48 0.79 3.82
N THR A 128 26.33 0.88 4.83
CA THR A 128 26.96 2.17 5.22
C THR A 128 27.98 2.64 4.19
N GLU A 129 28.78 1.72 3.64
CA GLU A 129 29.78 2.03 2.60
C GLU A 129 29.12 2.47 1.28
N MET A 130 27.97 1.88 0.93
CA MET A 130 27.20 2.25 -0.25
C MET A 130 26.77 3.72 -0.25
N ALA A 131 26.55 4.32 0.92
CA ALA A 131 26.22 5.74 1.03
C ALA A 131 27.32 6.64 0.40
N ALA A 132 28.58 6.22 0.47
CA ALA A 132 29.73 6.94 -0.07
C ALA A 132 30.01 6.65 -1.56
N LEU A 133 29.36 5.63 -2.15
CA LEU A 133 29.56 5.29 -3.56
C LEU A 133 28.84 6.31 -4.46
N PRO A 134 29.44 6.75 -5.58
CA PRO A 134 28.80 7.67 -6.53
C PRO A 134 27.83 6.92 -7.46
N VAL A 135 26.75 6.38 -6.89
CA VAL A 135 25.70 5.64 -7.61
C VAL A 135 24.45 6.48 -7.85
N GLU A 136 23.76 6.22 -8.97
CA GLU A 136 22.48 6.82 -9.33
C GLU A 136 21.41 6.52 -8.28
N ALA A 137 20.52 7.48 -8.03
CA ALA A 137 19.55 7.42 -6.94
C ALA A 137 18.57 6.23 -7.07
N GLU A 138 18.08 5.94 -8.28
CA GLU A 138 17.17 4.81 -8.50
C GLU A 138 17.83 3.47 -8.17
N PHE A 139 19.07 3.28 -8.62
CA PHE A 139 19.83 2.07 -8.34
C PHE A 139 20.18 1.95 -6.85
N ARG A 140 20.59 3.06 -6.22
CA ARG A 140 20.83 3.11 -4.77
C ARG A 140 19.59 2.69 -3.98
N ASN A 141 18.42 3.27 -4.29
CA ASN A 141 17.17 2.95 -3.62
C ASN A 141 16.80 1.48 -3.74
N TYR A 142 17.05 0.88 -4.91
CA TYR A 142 16.86 -0.55 -5.12
C TYR A 142 17.82 -1.39 -4.25
N LEU A 143 19.13 -1.09 -4.26
CA LEU A 143 20.11 -1.84 -3.46
C LEU A 143 19.85 -1.70 -1.95
N GLU A 144 19.49 -0.51 -1.49
CA GLU A 144 19.07 -0.28 -0.11
C GLU A 144 17.88 -1.16 0.25
N SER A 145 16.87 -1.26 -0.61
CA SER A 145 15.73 -2.17 -0.39
C SER A 145 16.18 -3.62 -0.27
N VAL A 146 17.03 -4.10 -1.19
CA VAL A 146 17.55 -5.48 -1.18
C VAL A 146 18.29 -5.76 0.12
N MET A 147 19.21 -4.88 0.53
CA MET A 147 19.99 -5.05 1.75
C MET A 147 19.12 -5.01 3.00
N LEU A 148 18.21 -4.03 3.11
CA LEU A 148 17.34 -3.89 4.26
C LEU A 148 16.41 -5.09 4.42
N ASP A 149 15.93 -5.67 3.31
CA ASP A 149 15.14 -6.91 3.37
C ASP A 149 15.95 -8.11 3.85
N GLN A 150 17.22 -8.24 3.46
CA GLN A 150 18.10 -9.26 4.05
C GLN A 150 18.40 -9.00 5.53
N LEU A 151 18.59 -7.73 5.91
CA LEU A 151 18.87 -7.33 7.29
C LEU A 151 17.69 -7.58 8.23
N LYS A 152 16.42 -7.53 7.78
CA LYS A 152 15.27 -7.95 8.61
C LYS A 152 15.47 -9.35 9.22
N GLY A 153 16.07 -10.26 8.46
CA GLY A 153 16.39 -11.61 8.91
C GLY A 153 17.64 -11.72 9.78
N LYS A 154 18.66 -10.88 9.56
CA LYS A 154 20.01 -11.06 10.13
C LYS A 154 20.39 -10.03 11.20
N ASN A 155 19.92 -8.79 11.07
CA ASN A 155 20.07 -7.70 12.02
C ASN A 155 18.82 -6.77 11.95
N PRO A 156 17.70 -7.20 12.55
CA PRO A 156 16.42 -6.52 12.42
C PRO A 156 16.42 -5.12 13.04
N GLU A 157 17.12 -4.93 14.17
CA GLU A 157 17.22 -3.62 14.84
C GLU A 157 17.77 -2.56 13.89
N PHE A 158 18.87 -2.87 13.18
CA PHE A 158 19.40 -1.95 12.18
C PHE A 158 18.41 -1.75 11.03
N ALA A 159 17.85 -2.83 10.47
CA ALA A 159 16.93 -2.76 9.34
C ALA A 159 15.73 -1.84 9.61
N PHE A 160 15.01 -2.08 10.71
CA PHE A 160 13.82 -1.28 11.06
C PHE A 160 14.17 0.15 11.43
N SER A 161 15.32 0.39 12.06
CA SER A 161 15.79 1.76 12.34
C SER A 161 16.04 2.54 11.06
N GLN A 162 16.65 1.92 10.04
CA GLN A 162 16.82 2.56 8.73
C GLN A 162 15.48 2.78 8.03
N TYR A 163 14.57 1.80 8.02
CA TYR A 163 13.23 1.99 7.46
C TYR A 163 12.48 3.17 8.09
N LEU A 164 12.55 3.31 9.42
CA LEU A 164 11.97 4.46 10.12
C LEU A 164 12.61 5.77 9.69
N ALA A 165 13.94 5.84 9.65
CA ALA A 165 14.66 7.03 9.20
C ALA A 165 14.25 7.42 7.76
N LYS A 166 14.05 6.44 6.87
CA LYS A 166 13.60 6.72 5.51
C LYS A 166 12.15 7.19 5.47
N CYS A 167 11.21 6.57 6.17
CA CYS A 167 9.82 7.06 6.24
C CYS A 167 9.70 8.47 6.83
N GLN A 168 10.68 8.90 7.63
CA GLN A 168 10.72 10.26 8.16
C GLN A 168 11.27 11.30 7.16
N ASN A 169 12.21 10.90 6.31
CA ASN A 169 12.94 11.81 5.42
C ASN A 169 12.41 11.76 3.98
N GLU A 170 11.74 10.67 3.63
CA GLU A 170 11.23 10.36 2.30
C GLU A 170 9.75 9.95 2.45
N SER A 171 8.93 10.23 1.44
CA SER A 171 7.53 9.80 1.39
C SER A 171 7.42 8.29 1.08
N ILE A 172 8.15 7.45 1.82
CA ILE A 172 8.09 6.00 1.68
C ILE A 172 6.88 5.46 2.43
N ASP A 173 6.14 4.59 1.75
CA ASP A 173 5.01 3.85 2.28
C ASP A 173 5.43 2.93 3.47
N PRO A 174 4.86 3.14 4.69
CA PRO A 174 5.13 2.31 5.86
C PRO A 174 4.75 0.83 5.68
N VAL A 175 3.95 0.47 4.66
CA VAL A 175 3.67 -0.93 4.29
C VAL A 175 4.94 -1.76 4.08
N ARG A 176 6.05 -1.12 3.67
CA ARG A 176 7.36 -1.81 3.50
C ARG A 176 8.02 -2.25 4.82
N MET A 177 7.50 -1.80 5.96
CA MET A 177 7.91 -2.27 7.30
C MET A 177 7.33 -3.65 7.65
N GLY A 178 6.57 -4.27 6.73
CA GLY A 178 6.17 -5.67 6.83
C GLY A 178 7.35 -6.56 7.25
N ASP A 179 7.09 -7.47 8.20
CA ASP A 179 7.99 -8.43 8.86
C ASP A 179 8.40 -8.12 10.31
N PHE A 180 7.98 -6.99 10.91
CA PHE A 180 8.23 -6.79 12.34
C PHE A 180 7.61 -7.94 13.19
N SER A 181 6.46 -8.47 12.77
CA SER A 181 5.84 -9.66 13.37
C SER A 181 6.76 -10.89 13.38
N LYS A 182 7.61 -11.08 12.35
CA LYS A 182 8.58 -12.18 12.30
C LYS A 182 9.70 -11.98 13.33
N TRP A 183 10.19 -10.74 13.48
CA TRP A 183 11.17 -10.44 14.52
C TRP A 183 10.56 -10.63 15.91
N LEU A 184 9.36 -10.07 16.13
CA LEU A 184 8.63 -10.21 17.38
C LEU A 184 8.38 -11.67 17.75
N ALA A 185 8.09 -12.55 16.78
CA ALA A 185 7.93 -13.98 17.03
C ALA A 185 9.25 -14.70 17.37
N ARG A 186 10.37 -14.27 16.75
CA ARG A 186 11.70 -14.89 16.96
C ARG A 186 12.35 -14.47 18.27
N ASP A 187 12.29 -13.17 18.59
CA ASP A 187 12.88 -12.58 19.79
C ASP A 187 11.97 -11.46 20.31
N PRO A 188 10.91 -11.84 21.07
CA PRO A 188 9.95 -10.87 21.58
C PRO A 188 10.58 -9.79 22.47
N ALA A 189 11.59 -10.16 23.26
CA ALA A 189 12.23 -9.26 24.20
C ALA A 189 13.02 -8.17 23.47
N ALA A 190 13.88 -8.55 22.50
CA ALA A 190 14.65 -7.58 21.73
C ALA A 190 13.75 -6.67 20.87
N ALA A 191 12.74 -7.24 20.21
CA ALA A 191 11.80 -6.47 19.40
C ALA A 191 11.01 -5.46 20.25
N THR A 192 10.54 -5.87 21.43
CA THR A 192 9.83 -4.99 22.37
C THR A 192 10.74 -3.88 22.89
N ALA A 193 11.93 -4.22 23.38
CA ALA A 193 12.88 -3.24 23.89
C ALA A 193 13.36 -2.24 22.83
N TRP A 194 13.47 -2.67 21.56
CA TRP A 194 13.74 -1.75 20.46
C TRP A 194 12.55 -0.83 20.19
N TYR A 195 11.33 -1.37 20.10
CA TYR A 195 10.13 -0.58 19.83
C TYR A 195 9.90 0.48 20.91
N GLU A 196 9.99 0.10 22.19
CA GLU A 196 9.85 1.00 23.33
C GLU A 196 10.92 2.11 23.32
N ARG A 197 12.16 1.80 22.89
CA ARG A 197 13.19 2.83 22.68
C ARG A 197 12.80 3.82 21.59
N GLN A 198 12.17 3.38 20.50
CA GLN A 198 11.73 4.28 19.43
C GLN A 198 10.55 5.17 19.89
N VAL A 199 9.60 4.61 20.65
CA VAL A 199 8.49 5.37 21.26
C VAL A 199 9.03 6.40 22.26
N ALA A 200 9.89 6.00 23.18
CA ALA A 200 10.48 6.90 24.17
C ALA A 200 11.39 7.97 23.56
N GLY A 201 11.98 7.68 22.40
CA GLY A 201 12.76 8.63 21.61
C GLY A 201 11.92 9.55 20.72
N GLU A 202 10.58 9.48 20.79
CA GLU A 202 9.63 10.24 19.98
C GLU A 202 9.90 10.11 18.46
N VAL A 203 10.42 8.94 18.04
CA VAL A 203 10.78 8.67 16.64
C VAL A 203 9.52 8.58 15.76
N PHE A 204 8.40 8.17 16.35
CA PHE A 204 7.12 8.08 15.66
C PHE A 204 6.39 9.44 15.59
N ASP A 205 6.57 10.33 16.57
CA ASP A 205 5.68 11.47 16.84
C ASP A 205 6.16 12.79 16.22
N LYS A 206 6.07 12.93 14.90
CA LYS A 206 6.38 14.19 14.21
C LYS A 206 5.15 15.07 13.91
N THR A 207 3.95 14.63 14.27
CA THR A 207 2.72 15.39 14.03
C THR A 207 2.26 16.05 15.34
N LEU A 208 1.73 17.27 15.22
CA LEU A 208 1.25 18.05 16.37
C LEU A 208 0.02 17.41 17.05
N ASP A 209 -0.68 16.52 16.36
CA ASP A 209 -1.82 15.78 16.88
C ASP A 209 -1.46 14.43 17.51
N GLY A 210 -0.15 14.12 17.62
CA GLY A 210 0.35 12.89 18.23
C GLY A 210 0.04 11.63 17.42
N LYS A 211 -0.22 11.79 16.11
CA LYS A 211 -0.60 10.70 15.22
C LYS A 211 0.56 10.26 14.37
N SER A 212 0.96 9.01 14.55
CA SER A 212 2.03 8.42 13.78
C SER A 212 1.53 7.24 12.93
N PRO A 213 1.19 7.45 11.65
CA PRO A 213 0.87 6.36 10.74
C PRO A 213 2.00 5.32 10.62
N THR A 214 3.26 5.73 10.83
CA THR A 214 4.44 4.84 10.81
C THR A 214 4.50 3.90 12.01
N MET A 215 3.76 4.17 13.09
CA MET A 215 3.67 3.30 14.26
C MET A 215 2.73 2.10 14.03
N ILE A 216 1.72 2.27 13.16
CA ILE A 216 0.66 1.28 12.95
C ILE A 216 1.14 -0.11 12.52
N PRO A 217 2.12 -0.28 11.61
CA PRO A 217 2.65 -1.61 11.31
C PRO A 217 3.19 -2.35 12.56
N PHE A 218 3.82 -1.63 13.49
CA PHE A 218 4.39 -2.20 14.70
C PHE A 218 3.31 -2.56 15.71
N GLU A 219 2.36 -1.66 15.97
CA GLU A 219 1.24 -1.93 16.90
C GLU A 219 0.35 -3.07 16.38
N SER A 220 0.12 -3.13 15.07
CA SER A 220 -0.60 -4.24 14.43
C SER A 220 0.09 -5.58 14.70
N ALA A 221 1.43 -5.63 14.59
CA ALA A 221 2.20 -6.83 14.90
C ALA A 221 2.14 -7.22 16.38
N PHE A 222 2.17 -6.26 17.31
CA PHE A 222 2.00 -6.52 18.75
C PHE A 222 0.60 -7.06 19.06
N ILE A 223 -0.44 -6.41 18.56
CA ILE A 223 -1.84 -6.83 18.73
C ILE A 223 -2.00 -8.29 18.25
N MET A 224 -1.49 -8.61 17.06
CA MET A 224 -1.61 -9.96 16.50
C MET A 224 -0.76 -11.02 17.21
N SER A 225 0.38 -10.64 17.78
CA SER A 225 1.19 -11.50 18.62
C SER A 225 0.45 -11.83 19.93
N LEU A 226 -0.05 -10.79 20.60
CA LEU A 226 -0.72 -10.87 21.89
C LEU A 226 -2.08 -11.56 21.83
N LEU A 227 -2.77 -11.52 20.70
CA LEU A 227 -4.13 -12.05 20.56
C LEU A 227 -4.31 -13.50 21.06
N ALA A 228 -3.27 -14.34 20.97
CA ALA A 228 -3.33 -15.72 21.46
C ALA A 228 -2.77 -15.92 22.88
N SER A 229 -1.85 -15.07 23.33
CA SER A 229 -1.17 -15.21 24.63
C SER A 229 -1.79 -14.34 25.73
N ASP A 230 -2.22 -13.14 25.37
CA ASP A 230 -2.85 -12.15 26.24
C ASP A 230 -3.85 -11.28 25.45
N PRO A 231 -5.08 -11.78 25.24
CA PRO A 231 -6.11 -11.05 24.50
C PRO A 231 -6.49 -9.72 25.14
N ALA A 232 -6.40 -9.61 26.47
CA ALA A 232 -6.70 -8.37 27.19
C ALA A 232 -5.65 -7.29 26.91
N ALA A 233 -4.36 -7.66 26.86
CA ALA A 233 -3.31 -6.74 26.44
C ALA A 233 -3.43 -6.32 24.97
N ALA A 234 -3.83 -7.24 24.08
CA ALA A 234 -4.10 -6.92 22.68
C ALA A 234 -5.24 -5.88 22.55
N GLU A 235 -6.34 -6.11 23.26
CA GLU A 235 -7.49 -5.19 23.33
C GLU A 235 -7.08 -3.81 23.87
N GLN A 236 -6.31 -3.79 24.96
CA GLN A 236 -5.85 -2.54 25.58
C GLN A 236 -4.94 -1.74 24.64
N ARG A 237 -4.04 -2.40 23.91
CA ARG A 237 -3.19 -1.73 22.92
C ARG A 237 -4.01 -1.10 21.81
N LEU A 238 -4.99 -1.82 21.27
CA LEU A 238 -5.89 -1.28 20.25
C LEU A 238 -6.69 -0.07 20.75
N LYS A 239 -7.17 -0.13 22.00
CA LYS A 239 -7.89 1.00 22.63
C LYS A 239 -7.02 2.23 22.87
N ASN A 240 -5.73 2.02 23.15
CA ASN A 240 -4.75 3.09 23.35
C ASN A 240 -4.38 3.82 22.05
N LEU A 241 -4.66 3.24 20.88
CA LEU A 241 -4.49 3.96 19.61
C LEU A 241 -5.51 5.10 19.48
N PRO A 242 -5.11 6.26 18.90
CA PRO A 242 -6.04 7.30 18.50
C PRO A 242 -7.18 6.71 17.64
N PRO A 243 -8.45 7.11 17.85
CA PRO A 243 -9.59 6.52 17.16
C PRO A 243 -9.44 6.50 15.63
N ASP A 244 -8.91 7.56 15.04
CA ASP A 244 -8.71 7.67 13.59
C ASP A 244 -7.57 6.79 13.04
N LEU A 245 -6.69 6.31 13.92
CA LEU A 245 -5.64 5.34 13.57
C LEU A 245 -6.05 3.89 13.80
N ARG A 246 -7.10 3.61 14.59
CA ARG A 246 -7.55 2.23 14.86
C ARG A 246 -7.95 1.49 13.60
N ALA A 247 -8.71 2.14 12.72
CA ALA A 247 -9.11 1.55 11.44
C ALA A 247 -7.90 1.20 10.56
N SER A 248 -6.80 1.95 10.68
CA SER A 248 -5.56 1.71 9.92
C SER A 248 -4.84 0.42 10.33
N VAL A 249 -5.16 -0.16 11.49
CA VAL A 249 -4.67 -1.50 11.87
C VAL A 249 -5.07 -2.54 10.83
N GLY A 250 -6.25 -2.42 10.23
CA GLY A 250 -6.72 -3.33 9.20
C GLY A 250 -5.80 -3.42 7.98
N THR A 251 -5.12 -2.33 7.62
CA THR A 251 -4.16 -2.28 6.51
C THR A 251 -2.96 -3.22 6.73
N TYR A 252 -2.59 -3.49 7.98
CA TYR A 252 -1.42 -4.30 8.33
C TYR A 252 -1.78 -5.67 8.92
N VAL A 253 -3.06 -5.89 9.23
CA VAL A 253 -3.59 -7.17 9.68
C VAL A 253 -4.32 -7.84 8.52
N TRP A 254 -3.59 -8.03 7.42
CA TRP A 254 -4.11 -8.76 6.28
C TRP A 254 -4.30 -10.24 6.62
N ASP A 255 -3.23 -10.91 7.05
CA ASP A 255 -3.23 -12.35 7.32
C ASP A 255 -3.58 -12.65 8.79
N VAL A 256 -4.87 -12.82 9.07
CA VAL A 256 -5.32 -13.33 10.37
C VAL A 256 -5.22 -14.86 10.39
N PRO A 257 -4.42 -15.47 11.29
CA PRO A 257 -4.34 -16.92 11.42
C PRO A 257 -5.73 -17.53 11.73
N LYS A 258 -6.06 -18.68 11.12
CA LYS A 258 -7.41 -19.30 11.19
C LYS A 258 -7.84 -19.65 12.61
N GLU A 259 -6.86 -19.87 13.47
CA GLU A 259 -6.95 -20.30 14.86
C GLU A 259 -7.30 -19.10 15.75
N LYS A 260 -6.91 -17.89 15.32
CA LYS A 260 -7.12 -16.63 16.05
C LYS A 260 -8.30 -15.81 15.52
N SER A 261 -8.95 -16.24 14.44
CA SER A 261 -9.93 -15.42 13.72
C SER A 261 -11.12 -14.98 14.58
N LYS A 262 -11.63 -15.88 15.44
CA LYS A 262 -12.75 -15.55 16.36
C LYS A 262 -12.33 -14.52 17.39
N ASP A 263 -11.19 -14.75 18.03
CA ASP A 263 -10.66 -13.86 19.07
C ASP A 263 -10.38 -12.48 18.50
N PHE A 264 -9.88 -12.41 17.26
CA PHE A 264 -9.66 -11.16 16.55
C PHE A 264 -10.97 -10.38 16.36
N ILE A 265 -12.00 -11.01 15.80
CA ILE A 265 -13.30 -10.38 15.57
C ILE A 265 -13.91 -9.90 16.90
N GLU A 266 -13.84 -10.74 17.93
CA GLU A 266 -14.38 -10.40 19.25
C GLU A 266 -13.65 -9.24 19.92
N MET A 267 -12.31 -9.20 19.81
CA MET A 267 -11.51 -8.07 20.26
C MET A 267 -11.92 -6.78 19.55
N LEU A 268 -12.12 -6.83 18.22
CA LEU A 268 -12.55 -5.68 17.45
C LEU A 268 -13.91 -5.17 17.93
N ARG A 269 -14.91 -6.06 18.10
CA ARG A 269 -16.25 -5.69 18.61
C ARG A 269 -16.21 -4.97 19.96
N ARG A 270 -15.30 -5.37 20.85
CA ARG A 270 -15.16 -4.77 22.19
C ARG A 270 -14.35 -3.48 22.19
N SER A 271 -13.61 -3.21 21.12
CA SER A 271 -12.63 -2.11 21.06
C SER A 271 -13.10 -0.92 20.24
N MET A 272 -14.02 -1.12 19.30
CA MET A 272 -14.47 -0.07 18.40
C MET A 272 -15.93 -0.23 17.97
N PRO A 273 -16.58 0.86 17.50
CA PRO A 273 -17.89 0.81 16.90
C PRO A 273 -17.96 -0.13 15.69
N MET A 274 -19.17 -0.56 15.36
CA MET A 274 -19.42 -1.47 14.24
C MET A 274 -18.90 -0.95 12.92
N GLU A 275 -19.10 0.33 12.65
CA GLU A 275 -18.66 0.96 11.41
C GLU A 275 -17.14 0.85 11.23
N GLU A 276 -16.37 1.01 12.31
CA GLU A 276 -14.91 0.97 12.30
C GLU A 276 -14.37 -0.45 12.13
N TYR A 277 -14.83 -1.43 12.93
CA TYR A 277 -14.27 -2.79 12.80
C TYR A 277 -14.71 -3.46 11.51
N MET A 278 -15.88 -3.11 10.98
CA MET A 278 -16.34 -3.71 9.72
C MET A 278 -15.50 -3.24 8.54
N ALA A 279 -14.96 -2.01 8.58
CA ALA A 279 -13.97 -1.57 7.60
C ALA A 279 -12.69 -2.41 7.68
N ILE A 280 -12.19 -2.73 8.88
CA ILE A 280 -11.04 -3.63 9.06
C ILE A 280 -11.35 -5.04 8.53
N LEU A 281 -12.56 -5.55 8.82
CA LEU A 281 -12.95 -6.88 8.41
C LEU A 281 -13.20 -6.98 6.91
N LYS A 282 -13.63 -5.91 6.23
CA LYS A 282 -13.85 -5.87 4.77
C LYS A 282 -12.56 -6.14 4.00
N ASP A 283 -11.44 -5.58 4.45
CA ASP A 283 -10.19 -5.53 3.69
C ASP A 283 -9.12 -6.49 4.26
N ASN A 284 -9.51 -7.63 4.86
CA ASN A 284 -8.56 -8.62 5.39
C ASN A 284 -8.82 -10.06 4.91
N SER A 285 -7.91 -10.98 5.23
CA SER A 285 -7.96 -12.36 4.73
C SER A 285 -9.16 -13.17 5.21
N LEU A 286 -9.84 -12.77 6.28
CA LEU A 286 -11.04 -13.44 6.78
C LEU A 286 -12.22 -13.28 5.83
N THR A 287 -12.25 -12.19 5.06
CA THR A 287 -13.34 -11.88 4.14
C THR A 287 -12.85 -11.80 2.69
N GLU A 288 -11.72 -11.19 2.38
CA GLU A 288 -11.40 -10.97 0.97
C GLU A 288 -11.26 -12.29 0.18
N TYR A 289 -10.50 -13.27 0.71
CA TYR A 289 -10.33 -14.55 0.03
C TYR A 289 -11.60 -15.41 0.00
N ASN A 290 -12.43 -15.31 1.04
CA ASN A 290 -13.65 -16.12 1.12
C ASN A 290 -14.74 -15.56 0.20
N PHE A 291 -14.74 -14.25 -0.03
CA PHE A 291 -15.81 -13.61 -0.77
C PHE A 291 -15.41 -13.22 -2.21
N ARG A 292 -14.16 -13.41 -2.66
CA ARG A 292 -13.79 -13.29 -4.08
C ARG A 292 -14.76 -14.10 -4.95
N PHE A 293 -15.55 -13.40 -5.76
CA PHE A 293 -16.60 -13.99 -6.60
C PHE A 293 -16.05 -14.59 -7.90
N ASP A 294 -14.74 -14.83 -8.01
CA ASP A 294 -14.09 -15.50 -9.13
C ASP A 294 -14.38 -17.03 -9.12
N SER A 295 -15.66 -17.36 -9.24
CA SER A 295 -16.23 -18.65 -9.65
C SER A 295 -15.92 -19.92 -8.83
N LYS A 296 -15.00 -19.92 -7.85
CA LYS A 296 -14.59 -21.16 -7.17
C LYS A 296 -15.20 -21.41 -5.79
N ASN A 297 -15.64 -20.37 -5.10
CA ASN A 297 -16.23 -20.54 -3.77
C ASN A 297 -17.74 -20.77 -3.88
N ASP A 298 -18.19 -21.92 -3.39
CA ASP A 298 -19.61 -22.25 -3.23
C ASP A 298 -20.23 -21.28 -2.19
N PRO A 299 -21.38 -20.62 -2.48
CA PRO A 299 -22.13 -19.82 -1.51
C PRO A 299 -22.28 -20.47 -0.12
N LYS A 300 -22.41 -21.80 -0.07
CA LYS A 300 -22.51 -22.57 1.18
C LYS A 300 -21.24 -22.52 2.01
N ASP A 301 -20.07 -22.53 1.38
CA ASP A 301 -18.78 -22.45 2.08
C ASP A 301 -18.57 -21.06 2.69
N ILE A 302 -18.98 -20.01 1.97
CA ILE A 302 -18.96 -18.63 2.48
C ILE A 302 -19.84 -18.51 3.72
N ARG A 303 -21.10 -18.97 3.62
CA ARG A 303 -22.04 -18.96 4.75
C ARG A 303 -21.50 -19.74 5.94
N LYS A 304 -21.01 -20.96 5.72
CA LYS A 304 -20.40 -21.80 6.76
C LYS A 304 -19.20 -21.11 7.42
N ASN A 305 -18.39 -20.40 6.64
CA ASN A 305 -17.28 -19.63 7.18
C ASN A 305 -17.77 -18.46 8.05
N MET A 306 -18.79 -17.72 7.61
CA MET A 306 -19.38 -16.64 8.43
C MET A 306 -19.99 -17.16 9.73
N ASP A 307 -20.70 -18.29 9.66
CA ASP A 307 -21.23 -19.00 10.84
C ASP A 307 -20.10 -19.42 11.79
N ARG A 308 -19.04 -20.00 11.23
CA ARG A 308 -17.86 -20.41 11.99
C ARG A 308 -17.20 -19.22 12.68
N LEU A 309 -17.14 -18.05 12.06
CA LEU A 309 -16.56 -16.84 12.63
C LEU A 309 -17.50 -16.14 13.63
N GLY A 310 -18.76 -16.57 13.70
CA GLY A 310 -19.73 -16.05 14.65
C GLY A 310 -20.22 -14.64 14.29
N PHE A 311 -20.31 -14.31 13.00
CA PHE A 311 -20.92 -13.05 12.58
C PHE A 311 -22.41 -13.03 12.92
N SER A 312 -22.85 -11.96 13.56
CA SER A 312 -24.25 -11.61 13.80
C SER A 312 -24.98 -11.30 12.48
N PRO A 313 -26.32 -11.33 12.45
CA PRO A 313 -27.08 -10.95 11.25
C PRO A 313 -26.75 -9.56 10.72
N GLU A 314 -26.53 -8.58 11.61
CA GLU A 314 -26.20 -7.21 11.22
C GLU A 314 -24.81 -7.10 10.58
N GLU A 315 -23.82 -7.80 11.16
CA GLU A 315 -22.48 -7.88 10.59
C GLU A 315 -22.48 -8.55 9.21
N ARG A 316 -23.23 -9.65 9.07
CA ARG A 316 -23.37 -10.32 7.78
C ARG A 316 -23.95 -9.38 6.75
N SER A 317 -25.04 -8.69 7.10
CA SER A 317 -25.70 -7.74 6.21
C SER A 317 -24.75 -6.64 5.75
N THR A 318 -23.99 -6.07 6.67
CA THR A 318 -23.04 -4.99 6.39
C THR A 318 -21.88 -5.46 5.51
N LEU A 319 -21.18 -6.54 5.87
CA LEU A 319 -20.09 -7.10 5.05
C LEU A 319 -20.60 -7.45 3.66
N MET A 320 -21.76 -8.09 3.60
CA MET A 320 -22.27 -8.59 2.35
C MET A 320 -22.71 -7.48 1.42
N ALA A 321 -23.33 -6.44 1.96
CA ALA A 321 -23.69 -5.28 1.17
C ALA A 321 -22.46 -4.55 0.62
N GLN A 322 -21.45 -4.32 1.46
CA GLN A 322 -20.20 -3.68 1.03
C GLN A 322 -19.49 -4.51 -0.05
N HIS A 323 -19.38 -5.81 0.17
CA HIS A 323 -18.67 -6.69 -0.76
C HIS A 323 -19.44 -6.91 -2.08
N PHE A 324 -20.76 -7.05 -2.00
CA PHE A 324 -21.62 -7.11 -3.19
C PHE A 324 -21.52 -5.82 -4.00
N ALA A 325 -21.52 -4.66 -3.35
CA ALA A 325 -21.36 -3.37 -4.01
C ALA A 325 -20.03 -3.25 -4.78
N GLU A 326 -18.91 -3.64 -4.17
CA GLU A 326 -17.60 -3.65 -4.85
C GLU A 326 -17.60 -4.59 -6.06
N VAL A 327 -18.11 -5.81 -5.90
CA VAL A 327 -18.07 -6.80 -6.98
C VAL A 327 -19.03 -6.44 -8.10
N ALA A 328 -20.22 -5.95 -7.79
CA ALA A 328 -21.16 -5.46 -8.78
C ALA A 328 -20.56 -4.28 -9.56
N LYS A 329 -19.92 -3.34 -8.85
CA LYS A 329 -19.25 -2.17 -9.45
C LYS A 329 -18.23 -2.58 -10.52
N TYR A 330 -17.36 -3.56 -10.24
CA TYR A 330 -16.32 -3.97 -11.20
C TYR A 330 -16.77 -5.05 -12.19
N GLY A 331 -17.59 -6.00 -11.75
CA GLY A 331 -17.94 -7.20 -12.53
C GLY A 331 -19.17 -7.03 -13.42
N ALA A 332 -20.20 -6.31 -12.95
CA ALA A 332 -21.46 -6.15 -13.64
C ALA A 332 -21.66 -4.74 -14.22
N MET A 333 -21.13 -3.71 -13.56
CA MET A 333 -21.43 -2.30 -13.88
C MET A 333 -20.30 -1.57 -14.62
N ARG A 334 -19.13 -2.21 -14.76
CA ARG A 334 -17.96 -1.72 -15.53
C ARG A 334 -17.46 -2.76 -16.53
N ASP A 335 -18.37 -3.51 -17.15
CA ASP A 335 -17.99 -4.49 -18.19
C ASP A 335 -17.31 -3.80 -19.40
N ARG A 336 -16.71 -4.61 -20.29
CA ARG A 336 -16.01 -4.18 -21.52
C ARG A 336 -16.91 -3.28 -22.38
N GLY A 337 -16.83 -1.96 -22.14
CA GLY A 337 -17.66 -0.96 -22.82
C GLY A 337 -18.27 0.11 -21.92
N ASN A 338 -18.11 0.05 -20.59
CA ASN A 338 -18.75 0.94 -19.60
C ASN A 338 -20.29 0.86 -19.55
N GLU A 339 -20.89 -0.18 -20.15
CA GLU A 339 -22.32 -0.45 -20.05
C GLU A 339 -22.59 -1.48 -18.94
N PRO A 340 -23.59 -1.24 -18.07
CA PRO A 340 -24.03 -2.22 -17.10
C PRO A 340 -24.62 -3.48 -17.74
N SER A 341 -24.19 -4.66 -17.28
CA SER A 341 -24.76 -5.95 -17.64
C SER A 341 -25.82 -6.36 -16.61
N ARG A 342 -27.09 -6.42 -17.05
CA ARG A 342 -28.21 -6.94 -16.24
C ARG A 342 -27.95 -8.38 -15.80
N GLU A 343 -27.61 -9.25 -16.75
CA GLU A 343 -27.38 -10.67 -16.54
C GLU A 343 -26.33 -10.93 -15.45
N ARG A 344 -25.17 -10.27 -15.54
CA ARG A 344 -24.13 -10.41 -14.50
C ARG A 344 -24.58 -9.90 -13.15
N PHE A 345 -25.39 -8.84 -13.11
CA PHE A 345 -25.92 -8.31 -11.86
C PHE A 345 -26.94 -9.28 -11.23
N ASP A 346 -27.81 -9.88 -12.05
CA ASP A 346 -28.75 -10.94 -11.64
C ASP A 346 -27.99 -12.16 -11.08
N ASP A 347 -26.92 -12.61 -11.75
CA ASP A 347 -26.07 -13.72 -11.30
C ASP A 347 -25.42 -13.43 -9.93
N LEU A 348 -24.86 -12.23 -9.77
CA LEU A 348 -24.28 -11.83 -8.50
C LEU A 348 -25.35 -11.76 -7.40
N ARG A 349 -26.54 -11.22 -7.69
CA ARG A 349 -27.66 -11.14 -6.73
C ARG A 349 -28.13 -12.53 -6.32
N ALA A 350 -28.27 -13.47 -7.27
CA ALA A 350 -28.64 -14.85 -6.99
C ALA A 350 -27.59 -15.55 -6.09
N ARG A 351 -26.29 -15.32 -6.33
CA ARG A 351 -25.23 -15.81 -5.46
C ARG A 351 -25.32 -15.20 -4.06
N MET A 352 -25.59 -13.91 -3.96
CA MET A 352 -25.77 -13.21 -2.67
C MET A 352 -26.96 -13.78 -1.90
N GLN A 353 -28.09 -14.00 -2.56
CA GLN A 353 -29.26 -14.67 -1.97
C GLN A 353 -28.94 -16.09 -1.49
N ALA A 354 -28.08 -16.82 -2.19
CA ALA A 354 -27.66 -18.15 -1.74
C ALA A 354 -26.76 -18.12 -0.49
N ILE A 355 -25.99 -17.05 -0.27
CA ILE A 355 -25.15 -16.87 0.93
C ILE A 355 -25.99 -16.43 2.12
N ASP A 356 -26.71 -15.31 1.97
CA ASP A 356 -27.56 -14.73 3.01
C ASP A 356 -28.81 -14.09 2.40
N PRO A 357 -29.93 -14.85 2.32
CA PRO A 357 -31.18 -14.34 1.77
C PRO A 357 -31.69 -13.09 2.49
N SER A 358 -31.44 -12.98 3.80
CA SER A 358 -31.99 -11.90 4.62
C SER A 358 -31.35 -10.54 4.34
N SER A 359 -30.14 -10.55 3.79
CA SER A 359 -29.35 -9.34 3.50
C SER A 359 -29.31 -8.98 2.02
N ALA A 360 -29.81 -9.85 1.15
CA ALA A 360 -29.63 -9.72 -0.30
C ALA A 360 -30.28 -8.44 -0.87
N ASP A 361 -31.44 -8.03 -0.35
CA ASP A 361 -32.14 -6.84 -0.85
C ASP A 361 -31.41 -5.55 -0.47
N ARG A 362 -31.04 -5.39 0.81
CA ARG A 362 -30.22 -4.26 1.27
C ARG A 362 -28.89 -4.19 0.54
N ALA A 363 -28.21 -5.33 0.38
CA ALA A 363 -26.97 -5.42 -0.39
C ALA A 363 -27.18 -4.95 -1.84
N THR A 364 -28.27 -5.39 -2.46
CA THR A 364 -28.63 -4.99 -3.82
C THR A 364 -28.83 -3.48 -3.94
N GLY A 365 -29.53 -2.87 -2.99
CA GLY A 365 -29.72 -1.41 -2.94
C GLY A 365 -28.40 -0.67 -2.82
N LEU A 366 -27.50 -1.13 -1.94
CA LEU A 366 -26.17 -0.54 -1.74
C LEU A 366 -25.27 -0.66 -2.97
N ALA A 367 -25.35 -1.76 -3.72
CA ALA A 367 -24.62 -1.89 -4.98
C ALA A 367 -25.12 -0.92 -6.05
N LEU A 368 -26.44 -0.76 -6.18
CA LEU A 368 -27.04 0.21 -7.10
C LEU A 368 -26.67 1.65 -6.70
N GLN A 369 -26.64 1.96 -5.39
CA GLN A 369 -26.17 3.24 -4.87
C GLN A 369 -24.69 3.50 -5.24
N THR A 370 -23.82 2.53 -4.97
CA THR A 370 -22.37 2.63 -5.22
C THR A 370 -22.04 2.86 -6.70
N TYR A 371 -22.87 2.31 -7.60
CA TYR A 371 -22.76 2.61 -9.03
C TYR A 371 -22.99 4.09 -9.35
N LEU A 372 -23.97 4.72 -8.71
CA LEU A 372 -24.32 6.13 -8.89
C LEU A 372 -23.37 7.11 -8.17
N GLU A 373 -22.60 6.66 -7.18
CA GLU A 373 -21.50 7.46 -6.62
C GLU A 373 -20.46 7.81 -7.70
N ASN A 374 -20.26 6.88 -8.63
CA ASN A 374 -19.23 6.96 -9.66
C ASN A 374 -19.76 7.35 -11.04
N SER A 375 -21.09 7.50 -11.19
CA SER A 375 -21.73 7.86 -12.45
C SER A 375 -22.77 8.96 -12.26
N LYS A 376 -22.67 10.02 -13.06
CA LYS A 376 -23.59 11.18 -13.03
C LYS A 376 -24.52 11.22 -14.24
N THR A 377 -24.52 10.18 -15.07
CA THR A 377 -25.30 10.19 -16.32
C THR A 377 -26.75 9.86 -16.05
N THR A 378 -27.65 10.46 -16.84
CA THR A 378 -29.07 10.10 -16.82
C THR A 378 -29.27 8.62 -17.14
N SER A 379 -28.48 8.06 -18.07
CA SER A 379 -28.55 6.63 -18.41
C SER A 379 -28.25 5.70 -17.23
N ALA A 380 -27.30 6.05 -16.36
CA ALA A 380 -27.00 5.29 -15.16
C ALA A 380 -28.15 5.37 -14.14
N GLN A 381 -28.74 6.56 -13.99
CA GLN A 381 -29.93 6.76 -13.14
C GLN A 381 -31.13 5.95 -13.66
N ASP A 382 -31.36 5.94 -14.98
CA ASP A 382 -32.44 5.19 -15.62
C ASP A 382 -32.26 3.68 -15.42
N PHE A 383 -31.03 3.18 -15.59
CA PHE A 383 -30.68 1.80 -15.32
C PHE A 383 -30.98 1.44 -13.87
N VAL A 384 -30.48 2.22 -12.91
CA VAL A 384 -30.68 1.95 -11.48
C VAL A 384 -32.15 1.99 -11.06
N GLU A 385 -32.89 3.00 -11.52
CA GLU A 385 -34.33 3.11 -11.23
C GLU A 385 -35.10 1.90 -11.76
N LYS A 386 -34.81 1.49 -13.00
CA LYS A 386 -35.42 0.31 -13.60
C LYS A 386 -35.07 -0.96 -12.83
N MET A 387 -33.79 -1.18 -12.53
CA MET A 387 -33.32 -2.35 -11.75
C MET A 387 -34.01 -2.43 -10.39
N ALA A 388 -34.02 -1.33 -9.64
CA ALA A 388 -34.61 -1.27 -8.31
C ALA A 388 -36.12 -1.54 -8.35
N THR A 389 -36.81 -0.96 -9.34
CA THR A 389 -38.25 -1.15 -9.53
C THR A 389 -38.57 -2.59 -9.94
N ASP A 390 -37.88 -3.14 -10.93
CA ASP A 390 -38.07 -4.51 -11.42
C ASP A 390 -37.91 -5.53 -10.28
N TYR A 391 -36.89 -5.37 -9.43
CA TYR A 391 -36.68 -6.29 -8.31
C TYR A 391 -37.72 -6.13 -7.22
N HIS A 392 -38.08 -4.90 -6.83
CA HIS A 392 -39.12 -4.65 -5.83
C HIS A 392 -40.47 -5.24 -6.28
N GLU A 393 -40.85 -5.02 -7.54
CA GLU A 393 -42.08 -5.58 -8.13
C GLU A 393 -42.04 -7.12 -8.24
N SER A 394 -40.85 -7.71 -8.37
CA SER A 394 -40.65 -9.17 -8.33
C SER A 394 -40.68 -9.78 -6.92
N GLY A 395 -40.89 -8.97 -5.88
CA GLY A 395 -41.02 -9.41 -4.48
C GLY A 395 -39.78 -9.18 -3.60
N ALA A 396 -38.80 -8.38 -4.05
CA ALA A 396 -37.75 -7.89 -3.17
C ALA A 396 -38.34 -6.94 -2.11
N GLY A 397 -37.82 -6.99 -0.88
CA GLY A 397 -38.28 -6.15 0.22
C GLY A 397 -37.91 -4.68 0.08
N ASP A 398 -38.53 -3.84 0.91
CA ASP A 398 -38.33 -2.38 0.93
C ASP A 398 -36.87 -1.97 1.19
N GLU A 399 -36.10 -2.82 1.88
CA GLU A 399 -34.65 -2.66 2.14
C GLU A 399 -33.81 -2.44 0.86
N LEU A 400 -34.30 -2.90 -0.30
CA LEU A 400 -33.67 -2.62 -1.60
C LEU A 400 -33.67 -1.13 -1.95
N LEU A 401 -34.73 -0.41 -1.59
CA LEU A 401 -34.97 0.97 -2.03
C LEU A 401 -34.31 2.00 -1.10
N ILE A 402 -34.16 1.65 0.18
CA ILE A 402 -33.66 2.56 1.24
C ILE A 402 -32.31 3.20 0.87
N PRO A 403 -31.26 2.46 0.45
CA PRO A 403 -29.95 3.06 0.18
C PRO A 403 -29.98 4.13 -0.92
N LEU A 404 -30.80 3.94 -1.95
CA LEU A 404 -30.98 4.90 -3.04
C LEU A 404 -31.70 6.18 -2.58
N ILE A 405 -32.72 6.02 -1.73
CA ILE A 405 -33.48 7.14 -1.18
C ILE A 405 -32.61 7.95 -0.23
N GLU A 406 -31.92 7.31 0.70
CA GLU A 406 -31.04 7.97 1.66
C GLU A 406 -29.86 8.66 0.98
N GLY A 407 -29.23 7.99 0.00
CA GLY A 407 -28.16 8.59 -0.81
C GLY A 407 -28.62 9.82 -1.60
N SER A 408 -29.87 9.84 -2.06
CA SER A 408 -30.43 11.02 -2.73
C SER A 408 -30.77 12.14 -1.74
N ALA A 409 -31.26 11.79 -0.55
CA ALA A 409 -31.61 12.72 0.51
C ALA A 409 -30.39 13.50 1.03
N ASN A 410 -29.31 12.78 1.33
CA ASN A 410 -28.06 13.33 1.87
C ASN A 410 -27.09 13.85 0.79
N GLY A 411 -27.38 13.58 -0.49
CA GLY A 411 -26.57 14.02 -1.63
C GLY A 411 -25.28 13.23 -1.86
N THR A 412 -25.14 12.02 -1.29
CA THR A 412 -23.96 11.17 -1.52
C THR A 412 -23.93 10.55 -2.91
N ILE A 413 -25.08 10.45 -3.58
CA ILE A 413 -25.17 9.96 -4.97
C ILE A 413 -25.83 10.97 -5.90
N SER A 414 -25.51 10.87 -7.19
CA SER A 414 -26.13 11.69 -8.24
C SER A 414 -27.49 11.11 -8.66
N TYR A 415 -28.40 10.87 -7.70
CA TYR A 415 -29.76 10.41 -7.96
C TYR A 415 -30.76 11.53 -7.63
N PRO A 416 -31.59 12.01 -8.58
CA PRO A 416 -32.47 13.15 -8.34
C PRO A 416 -33.52 12.90 -7.24
N LYS A 417 -33.68 13.83 -6.31
CA LYS A 417 -34.68 13.74 -5.21
C LYS A 417 -36.09 13.46 -5.72
N ALA A 418 -36.47 13.99 -6.88
CA ALA A 418 -37.77 13.72 -7.49
C ALA A 418 -37.96 12.23 -7.83
N ARG A 419 -36.93 11.56 -8.36
CA ARG A 419 -36.95 10.11 -8.65
C ARG A 419 -36.94 9.30 -7.36
N ALA A 420 -36.13 9.71 -6.39
CA ALA A 420 -36.13 9.10 -5.06
C ALA A 420 -37.49 9.17 -4.35
N ARG A 421 -38.26 10.25 -4.53
CA ARG A 421 -39.64 10.33 -4.00
C ARG A 421 -40.55 9.29 -4.64
N VAL A 422 -40.41 9.01 -5.93
CA VAL A 422 -41.17 7.95 -6.61
C VAL A 422 -40.82 6.58 -6.00
N LEU A 423 -39.53 6.28 -5.79
CA LEU A 423 -39.12 5.05 -5.11
C LEU A 423 -39.65 4.99 -3.66
N ALA A 424 -39.61 6.10 -2.92
CA ALA A 424 -40.14 6.14 -1.56
C ALA A 424 -41.64 5.81 -1.51
N THR A 425 -42.44 6.22 -2.50
CA THR A 425 -43.87 5.86 -2.55
C THR A 425 -44.14 4.37 -2.75
N LYS A 426 -43.14 3.59 -3.21
CA LYS A 426 -43.23 2.14 -3.34
C LYS A 426 -42.93 1.38 -2.04
N VAL A 427 -42.41 2.06 -1.01
CA VAL A 427 -42.15 1.45 0.31
C VAL A 427 -43.48 1.02 0.94
N SER A 428 -43.56 -0.27 1.28
CA SER A 428 -44.76 -0.94 1.77
C SER A 428 -45.07 -0.56 3.22
N ASP A 429 -44.04 -0.43 4.06
CA ASP A 429 -44.20 0.04 5.45
C ASP A 429 -44.53 1.54 5.49
N ASP A 430 -45.71 1.89 5.99
CA ASP A 430 -46.23 3.26 6.04
C ASP A 430 -45.33 4.20 6.84
N ARG A 431 -44.81 3.75 7.99
CA ARG A 431 -43.95 4.57 8.87
C ARG A 431 -42.60 4.80 8.21
N LEU A 432 -42.02 3.76 7.62
CA LEU A 432 -40.76 3.86 6.89
C LEU A 432 -40.90 4.76 5.67
N ARG A 433 -42.00 4.64 4.93
CA ARG A 433 -42.33 5.49 3.78
C ARG A 433 -42.39 6.97 4.19
N GLU A 434 -43.10 7.29 5.26
CA GLU A 434 -43.17 8.66 5.79
C GLU A 434 -41.80 9.18 6.20
N GLU A 435 -40.98 8.35 6.86
CA GLU A 435 -39.62 8.72 7.23
C GLU A 435 -38.77 9.05 5.99
N MET A 436 -38.80 8.20 4.98
CA MET A 436 -38.06 8.36 3.73
C MET A 436 -38.51 9.61 2.96
N LEU A 437 -39.81 9.85 2.85
CA LEU A 437 -40.35 11.07 2.22
C LEU A 437 -39.93 12.32 2.98
N ARG A 438 -39.91 12.28 4.32
CA ARG A 438 -39.43 13.38 5.16
C ARG A 438 -37.95 13.69 4.92
N LYS A 439 -37.09 12.66 4.77
CA LYS A 439 -35.66 12.83 4.46
C LYS A 439 -35.43 13.51 3.10
N LEU A 440 -36.37 13.38 2.16
CA LEU A 440 -36.28 13.94 0.79
C LEU A 440 -36.84 15.37 0.65
N ASN A 441 -37.47 15.92 1.69
CA ASN A 441 -37.89 17.32 1.74
C ASN A 441 -36.76 18.19 2.25
#